data_AF-A8V3S4-F1
#
_entry.id   AF-A8V3S4-F1
#
_cell.length_a   1.000
_cell.length_b   1.000
_cell.length_c   1.000
_cell.angle_alpha   90.00
_cell.angle_beta   90.00
_cell.angle_gamma   90.00
#
_symmetry.space_group_name_H-M   'P 1'
#
loop_
_entity.id
_entity.type
_entity.pdbx_description
1 polymer ?
#
loop_
_entity_poly.entity_id
_entity_poly.type
_entity_poly.pdbx_seq_one_letter_code
_entity_poly.pdbx_strand_id
1 'polypeptide(L)' 'MFTGLIEEIGQIESLQKKSDGMLLYVKAKKILEDAKLGDSIAVNGVCLTVVDI' A
#
# COMPACT_ATOMS: atom_id res chain seq x y z
N MET A 1 7.54 12.50 -1.28
CA MET A 1 8.38 12.32 -0.07
C MET A 1 7.41 12.20 1.10
N PHE A 2 7.61 11.22 2.00
CA PHE A 2 6.68 10.97 3.11
C PHE A 2 7.04 11.80 4.34
N THR A 3 6.03 12.24 5.10
CA THR A 3 6.19 13.05 6.31
C THR A 3 6.45 12.21 7.58
N GLY A 4 6.21 10.90 7.51
CA GLY A 4 6.28 10.01 8.67
C GLY A 4 5.02 10.02 9.56
N LEU A 5 3.98 10.77 9.17
CA LEU A 5 2.67 10.72 9.84
C LEU A 5 1.89 9.51 9.34
N ILE A 6 1.44 8.66 10.27
CA ILE A 6 0.62 7.48 9.93
C ILE A 6 -0.84 7.93 9.79
N GLU A 7 -1.40 7.76 8.58
CA GLU A 7 -2.76 8.22 8.27
C GLU A 7 -3.86 7.21 8.62
N GLU A 8 -3.53 5.92 8.57
CA GLU A 8 -4.44 4.79 8.81
C GLU A 8 -3.63 3.54 9.19
N ILE A 9 -4.27 2.61 9.92
CA ILE A 9 -3.79 1.25 10.11
C ILE A 9 -4.65 0.32 9.24
N GLY A 10 -4.04 -0.25 8.20
CA GLY A 10 -4.67 -1.27 7.35
C GLY A 10 -4.46 -2.70 7.87
N GLN A 11 -5.13 -3.66 7.24
CA GLN A 11 -4.96 -5.09 7.52
C GLN A 11 -4.45 -5.80 6.27
N ILE A 12 -3.41 -6.63 6.41
CA ILE A 12 -2.95 -7.50 5.31
C ILE A 12 -4.03 -8.56 5.08
N GLU A 13 -4.65 -8.56 3.89
CA GLU A 13 -5.63 -9.59 3.51
C GLU A 13 -4.96 -10.77 2.81
N SER A 14 -3.96 -10.51 1.96
CA SER A 14 -3.21 -11.58 1.32
C SER A 14 -1.84 -11.14 0.82
N LEU A 15 -0.99 -12.14 0.59
CA LEU A 15 0.33 -11.99 -0.01
C LEU A 15 0.41 -12.94 -1.21
N GLN A 16 0.81 -12.42 -2.37
CA GLN A 16 1.01 -13.24 -3.57
C GLN A 16 2.46 -13.11 -4.05
N LYS A 17 3.22 -14.20 -3.97
CA LYS A 17 4.59 -14.23 -4.50
C LYS A 17 4.55 -14.28 -6.03
N LYS A 18 5.39 -13.48 -6.66
CA LYS A 18 5.65 -13.47 -8.10
C LYS A 18 7.13 -13.80 -8.34
N SER A 19 7.49 -14.06 -9.59
CA SER A 19 8.89 -14.36 -9.95
C SER A 19 9.85 -13.19 -9.71
N ASP A 20 9.32 -11.97 -9.75
CA ASP A 20 10.03 -10.70 -9.67
C ASP A 20 9.76 -9.94 -8.36
N GLY A 21 8.97 -10.51 -7.45
CA GLY A 21 8.63 -9.84 -6.19
C GLY A 21 7.43 -10.44 -5.49
N MET A 22 6.66 -9.58 -4.83
CA MET A 22 5.47 -9.96 -4.07
C MET A 22 4.42 -8.86 -4.19
N LEU A 23 3.17 -9.25 -4.39
CA LEU A 23 2.02 -8.36 -4.25
C LEU A 23 1.49 -8.45 -2.83
N LEU A 24 1.29 -7.29 -2.23
CA LEU A 24 0.74 -7.11 -0.89
C LEU A 24 -0.66 -6.51 -1.02
N TYR A 25 -1.69 -7.27 -0.63
CA TYR A 25 -3.07 -6.77 -0.62
C TYR A 25 -3.40 -6.31 0.78
N VAL A 26 -3.70 -5.02 0.92
CA VAL A 26 -4.00 -4.37 2.21
C VAL A 26 -5.42 -3.84 2.18
N LYS A 27 -6.24 -4.31 3.11
CA LYS A 27 -7.55 -3.70 3.39
C LYS A 27 -7.33 -2.39 4.13
N ALA A 28 -7.86 -1.32 3.57
CA ALA A 28 -7.90 0.00 4.16
C ALA A 28 -9.20 0.70 3.75
N LYS A 29 -9.47 1.89 4.30
CA LYS A 29 -10.65 2.69 3.96
C LYS A 29 -10.28 4.11 3.61
N LYS A 30 -9.62 4.81 4.54
CA LYS A 30 -9.33 6.25 4.42
C LYS A 30 -8.33 6.51 3.29
N ILE A 31 -7.25 5.73 3.22
CA ILE A 31 -6.23 5.92 2.17
C ILE A 31 -6.73 5.55 0.77
N LEU A 32 -7.85 4.83 0.64
CA LEU A 32 -8.42 4.47 -0.65
C LEU A 32 -9.32 5.59 -1.22
N GLU A 33 -9.63 6.63 -0.45
CA GLU A 33 -10.45 7.74 -0.91
C GLU A 33 -9.74 8.59 -1.97
N ASP A 34 -8.40 8.65 -1.91
CA ASP A 34 -7.57 9.46 -2.80
C ASP A 34 -6.44 8.69 -3.51
N ALA A 35 -6.17 7.43 -3.14
CA ALA A 35 -5.18 6.59 -3.82
C ALA A 35 -5.54 6.29 -5.28
N LYS A 36 -4.52 6.32 -6.14
CA LYS A 36 -4.61 5.98 -7.56
C LYS A 36 -3.53 4.97 -7.95
N LEU A 37 -3.76 4.27 -9.05
CA LEU A 37 -2.75 3.41 -9.66
C LEU A 37 -1.48 4.23 -9.97
N GLY A 38 -0.33 3.69 -9.56
CA GLY A 38 0.98 4.33 -9.69
C GLY A 38 1.37 5.24 -8.53
N ASP A 39 0.45 5.57 -7.60
CA ASP A 39 0.80 6.35 -6.41
C ASP A 39 1.76 5.58 -5.51
N SER A 40 2.54 6.34 -4.75
CA SER A 40 3.47 5.80 -3.75
C SER A 40 2.83 5.87 -2.37
N ILE A 41 2.65 4.72 -1.72
CA ILE A 41 2.14 4.60 -0.35
C ILE A 41 3.24 4.02 0.53
N ALA A 42 3.47 4.64 1.69
CA ALA A 42 4.40 4.13 2.68
C ALA A 42 3.69 3.11 3.59
N VAL A 43 4.13 1.84 3.54
CA VAL A 43 3.63 0.78 4.42
C VAL A 43 4.75 0.39 5.39
N ASN A 44 4.56 0.64 6.69
CA ASN A 44 5.59 0.46 7.72
C ASN A 44 6.96 1.07 7.35
N GLY A 45 6.93 2.26 6.73
CA GLY A 45 8.13 3.01 6.33
C GLY A 45 8.75 2.60 4.98
N VAL A 46 8.21 1.58 4.30
CA VAL A 46 8.66 1.18 2.96
C VAL A 46 7.78 1.82 1.91
N CYS A 47 8.39 2.50 0.95
CA CYS A 47 7.71 3.07 -0.21
C CYS A 47 7.29 1.95 -1.17
N LEU A 48 5.98 1.77 -1.37
CA LEU A 48 5.41 0.80 -2.30
C LEU A 48 4.54 1.53 -3.34
N THR A 49 4.42 0.95 -4.52
CA THR A 49 3.59 1.48 -5.61
C THR A 49 2.24 0.78 -5.61
N VAL A 50 1.16 1.55 -5.72
CA VAL A 50 -0.19 1.01 -5.93
C VAL A 50 -0.28 0.44 -7.34
N VAL A 51 -0.57 -0.85 -7.44
CA VAL A 51 -0.67 -1.56 -8.73
C VAL A 51 -2.06 -2.13 -9.02
N ASP A 52 -2.95 -2.11 -8.02
CA ASP A 52 -4.34 -2.56 -8.09
C ASP A 52 -5.15 -1.88 -6.96
N ILE A 53 -6.47 -1.67 -7.13
CA ILE A 53 -7.38 -1.05 -6.14
C ILE A 53 -8.71 -1.80 -6.10
#